data_AF-A0A7C2AEC7-F1
#
_entry.id   AF-A0A7C2AEC7-F1
#
_cell.length_a   1.000
_cell.length_b   1.000
_cell.length_c   1.000
_cell.angle_alpha   90.00
_cell.angle_beta   90.00
_cell.angle_gamma   90.00
#
_symmetry.space_group_name_H-M   'P 1'
#
loop_
_entity.id
_entity.type
_entity.pdbx_description
1 polymer ?
#
loop_
_entity_poly.entity_id
_entity_poly.type
_entity_poly.pdbx_seq_one_letter_code
_entity_poly.pdbx_strand_id
1 'polypeptide(L)'
;KRGRGRGPGSREGPRVNEKRLWIARVRAQRRFLKMAKERGLIDARTYKKLRALVKGGAFRSVSHLKMHLREAGGLTAQKSQGQGEVSG
;
A
#
# COMPACT_ATOMS: atom_id res chain seq x y z
N LYS A 1 -22.33 0.96 13.43
CA LYS A 1 -22.86 2.32 13.75
C LYS A 1 -23.47 2.93 12.48
N ARG A 2 -24.77 3.27 12.47
CA ARG A 2 -25.62 3.50 11.25
C ARG A 2 -25.51 4.89 10.57
N GLY A 3 -24.55 5.74 10.94
CA GLY A 3 -24.29 7.03 10.27
C GLY A 3 -25.29 8.19 10.53
N ARG A 4 -26.39 7.95 11.25
CA ARG A 4 -27.39 8.98 11.61
C ARG A 4 -26.81 10.05 12.56
N GLY A 5 -27.29 11.29 12.46
CA GLY A 5 -26.89 12.41 13.33
C GLY A 5 -25.48 12.96 13.08
N ARG A 6 -24.90 12.73 11.89
CA ARG A 6 -23.52 13.17 11.52
C ARG A 6 -23.49 14.17 10.38
N GLY A 7 -24.63 14.80 10.12
CA GLY A 7 -24.80 15.85 9.11
C GLY A 7 -24.07 17.13 9.51
N PRO A 8 -23.90 18.07 8.56
CA PRO A 8 -23.21 19.34 8.83
C PRO A 8 -23.88 20.18 9.94
N GLY A 9 -25.22 20.21 9.98
CA GLY A 9 -25.99 21.03 10.93
C GLY A 9 -25.88 20.61 12.41
N SER A 10 -25.46 19.37 12.69
CA SER A 10 -25.22 18.92 14.08
C SER A 10 -23.76 19.09 14.49
N ARG A 11 -22.97 19.88 13.75
CA ARG A 11 -21.52 19.91 13.94
C ARG A 11 -20.89 21.29 13.93
N GLU A 12 -20.17 21.56 14.99
CA GLU A 12 -19.33 22.74 15.16
C GLU A 12 -17.86 22.33 15.04
N GLY A 13 -17.26 22.54 13.86
CA GLY A 13 -15.82 22.36 13.61
C GLY A 13 -15.44 21.38 12.49
N PRO A 14 -14.14 21.25 12.14
CA PRO A 14 -13.62 20.47 11.00
C PRO A 14 -13.73 18.93 11.17
N ARG A 15 -13.81 18.15 10.07
CA ARG A 15 -14.15 16.69 10.20
C ARG A 15 -12.95 15.91 10.71
N VAL A 16 -11.77 16.35 10.30
CA VAL A 16 -10.52 15.60 10.32
C VAL A 16 -9.38 16.60 10.18
N ASN A 17 -8.26 16.28 10.81
CA ASN A 17 -7.02 17.01 10.59
C ASN A 17 -6.30 16.42 9.35
N GLU A 18 -6.06 17.25 8.34
CA GLU A 18 -5.49 16.84 7.06
C GLU A 18 -4.11 16.19 7.20
N LYS A 19 -3.25 16.77 8.06
CA LYS A 19 -1.92 16.23 8.35
C LYS A 19 -2.02 14.83 8.95
N ARG A 20 -2.96 14.61 9.88
CA ARG A 20 -3.19 13.28 10.48
C ARG A 20 -3.66 12.27 9.43
N LEU A 21 -4.54 12.67 8.52
CA LEU A 21 -4.99 11.81 7.42
C LEU A 21 -3.86 11.44 6.47
N TRP A 22 -3.04 12.41 6.08
CA TRP A 22 -1.87 12.18 5.24
C TRP A 22 -0.90 11.18 5.89
N ILE A 23 -0.57 11.39 7.16
CA ILE A 23 0.29 10.49 7.94
C ILE A 23 -0.30 9.09 7.98
N ALA A 24 -1.60 8.95 8.29
CA ALA A 24 -2.27 7.66 8.36
C ALA A 24 -2.24 6.93 7.01
N ARG A 25 -2.51 7.65 5.91
CA ARG A 25 -2.49 7.13 4.55
C ARG A 25 -1.11 6.60 4.18
N VAL A 26 -0.05 7.40 4.35
CA VAL A 26 1.33 6.99 4.03
C VAL A 26 1.78 5.82 4.90
N ARG A 27 1.45 5.82 6.20
CA ARG A 27 1.79 4.72 7.12
C ARG A 27 1.13 3.41 6.70
N ALA A 28 -0.15 3.43 6.32
CA ALA A 28 -0.86 2.24 5.86
C ALA A 28 -0.21 1.65 4.60
N GLN A 29 0.12 2.50 3.63
CA GLN A 29 0.79 2.07 2.39
C GLN A 29 2.18 1.46 2.66
N ARG A 30 3.00 2.10 3.51
CA ARG A 30 4.33 1.57 3.87
C ARG A 30 4.26 0.25 4.63
N ARG A 31 3.30 0.11 5.56
CA ARG A 31 3.08 -1.16 6.27
C ARG A 31 2.72 -2.29 5.32
N PHE A 32 1.86 -2.03 4.34
CA PHE A 32 1.52 -3.00 3.32
C PHE A 32 2.75 -3.42 2.49
N LEU A 33 3.58 -2.47 2.05
CA LEU A 33 4.82 -2.77 1.31
C LEU A 33 5.81 -3.58 2.15
N LYS A 34 5.95 -3.27 3.44
CA LYS A 34 6.81 -4.03 4.36
C LYS A 34 6.34 -5.49 4.46
N MET A 35 5.05 -5.69 4.71
CA MET A 35 4.44 -7.03 4.76
C MET A 35 4.60 -7.79 3.44
N ALA A 36 4.41 -7.12 2.30
CA ALA A 36 4.57 -7.74 0.99
C ALA A 36 6.02 -8.17 0.74
N LYS A 37 7.00 -7.38 1.16
CA LYS A 37 8.43 -7.74 1.10
C LYS A 37 8.75 -8.92 2.01
N GLU A 38 8.28 -8.89 3.25
CA GLU A 38 8.52 -9.96 4.24
C GLU A 38 7.95 -11.32 3.79
N ARG A 39 6.83 -11.29 3.05
CA ARG A 39 6.21 -12.49 2.46
C ARG A 39 6.81 -12.91 1.11
N GLY A 40 7.85 -12.21 0.62
CA GLY A 40 8.46 -12.50 -0.68
C GLY A 40 7.58 -12.18 -1.90
N LEU A 41 6.48 -11.43 -1.72
CA LEU A 41 5.58 -11.07 -2.82
C LEU A 41 6.18 -10.01 -3.76
N ILE A 42 7.18 -9.26 -3.28
CA ILE A 42 7.87 -8.22 -4.04
C ILE A 42 9.38 -8.32 -3.80
N ASP A 43 10.16 -8.07 -4.84
CA ASP A 43 11.61 -7.93 -4.74
C ASP A 43 12.02 -6.63 -4.01
N ALA A 44 13.23 -6.62 -3.44
CA ALA A 44 13.83 -5.47 -2.78
C ALA A 44 13.95 -4.24 -3.70
N ARG A 45 14.21 -4.42 -5.00
CA ARG A 45 14.28 -3.31 -5.97
C ARG A 45 12.91 -2.68 -6.17
N THR A 46 11.88 -3.51 -6.34
CA THR A 46 10.48 -3.09 -6.48
C THR A 46 9.99 -2.39 -5.21
N TYR A 47 10.31 -2.93 -4.02
CA TYR A 47 10.02 -2.28 -2.74
C TYR A 47 10.59 -0.86 -2.64
N LYS A 48 11.88 -0.65 -2.98
CA LYS A 48 12.52 0.68 -2.92
C LYS A 48 11.82 1.69 -3.83
N LYS A 49 11.51 1.30 -5.07
CA LYS A 49 10.80 2.14 -6.05
C LYS A 49 9.41 2.52 -5.55
N LEU A 50 8.59 1.53 -5.16
CA LEU A 50 7.24 1.77 -4.65
C LEU A 50 7.23 2.62 -3.39
N ARG A 51 8.21 2.43 -2.49
CA ARG A 51 8.33 3.25 -1.27
C ARG A 51 8.62 4.72 -1.58
N ALA A 52 9.41 5.02 -2.60
CA ALA A 52 9.66 6.39 -3.05
C ALA A 52 8.38 7.02 -3.64
N LEU A 53 7.65 6.29 -4.47
CA LEU A 53 6.36 6.73 -5.03
C LEU A 53 5.30 6.98 -3.94
N VAL A 54 5.24 6.13 -2.92
CA VAL A 54 4.40 6.34 -1.73
C VAL A 54 4.79 7.61 -0.98
N LYS A 55 6.10 7.89 -0.82
CA LYS A 55 6.57 9.14 -0.20
C LYS A 55 6.12 10.36 -1.02
N GLY A 56 6.11 10.26 -2.35
CA GLY A 56 5.66 11.30 -3.26
C GLY A 56 4.13 11.43 -3.41
N GLY A 57 3.34 10.55 -2.79
CA GLY A 57 1.88 10.64 -2.85
C GLY A 57 1.22 10.08 -4.11
N ALA A 58 1.94 9.26 -4.89
CA ALA A 58 1.41 8.69 -6.13
C ALA A 58 0.16 7.79 -5.92
N PHE A 59 -0.07 7.30 -4.68
CA PHE A 59 -1.18 6.40 -4.38
C PHE A 59 -2.22 7.00 -3.45
N ARG A 60 -3.49 6.89 -3.87
CA ARG A 60 -4.67 7.34 -3.11
C ARG A 60 -5.01 6.43 -1.92
N SER A 61 -4.75 5.13 -2.05
CA SER A 61 -5.07 4.12 -1.03
C SER A 61 -4.22 2.85 -1.18
N VAL A 62 -4.30 1.94 -0.20
CA VAL A 62 -3.68 0.61 -0.30
C VAL A 62 -4.29 -0.21 -1.45
N SER A 63 -5.58 -0.02 -1.75
CA SER A 63 -6.22 -0.68 -2.90
C SER A 63 -5.60 -0.23 -4.22
N HIS A 64 -5.36 1.08 -4.38
CA HIS A 64 -4.69 1.62 -5.57
C HIS A 64 -3.27 1.05 -5.72
N LEU A 65 -2.54 0.90 -4.62
CA LEU A 65 -1.22 0.28 -4.61
C LEU A 65 -1.28 -1.19 -5.04
N LYS A 66 -2.29 -1.95 -4.58
CA LYS A 66 -2.51 -3.35 -5.00
C LYS A 66 -2.85 -3.44 -6.49
N MET A 67 -3.72 -2.57 -7.00
CA MET A 67 -4.07 -2.50 -8.42
C MET A 67 -2.82 -2.20 -9.26
N HIS A 68 -2.01 -1.22 -8.87
CA HIS A 68 -0.77 -0.91 -9.56
C HIS A 68 0.22 -2.08 -9.57
N LEU A 69 0.32 -2.84 -8.47
CA LEU A 69 1.11 -4.07 -8.42
C LEU A 69 0.58 -5.17 -9.37
N ARG A 70 -0.73 -5.25 -9.59
CA ARG A 70 -1.35 -6.18 -10.55
C ARG A 70 -1.06 -5.76 -11.99
N GLU A 71 -1.25 -4.48 -12.31
CA GLU A 71 -1.08 -3.93 -13.65
C GLU A 71 0.39 -3.89 -14.07
N ALA A 72 1.29 -3.54 -13.16
CA ALA A 72 2.72 -3.51 -13.43
C ALA A 72 3.36 -4.91 -13.53
N GLY A 73 2.57 -6.00 -13.51
CA GLY A 73 3.06 -7.37 -13.57
C GLY A 73 3.85 -7.81 -12.33
N GLY A 74 3.73 -7.08 -11.21
CA GLY A 74 4.47 -7.31 -9.97
C GLY A 74 3.82 -8.32 -9.03
N LEU A 75 2.57 -8.72 -9.26
CA LEU A 75 2.03 -9.96 -8.72
C LEU A 75 2.53 -11.10 -9.60
N THR A 76 3.76 -11.52 -9.36
CA THR A 76 4.24 -12.82 -9.80
C THR A 76 3.45 -13.88 -9.03
N ALA A 77 2.21 -14.16 -9.46
CA ALA A 77 1.81 -15.54 -9.51
C ALA A 77 2.79 -16.18 -10.50
N GLN A 78 3.61 -17.12 -10.03
CA GLN A 78 4.69 -17.79 -10.76
C GLN A 78 6.07 -17.07 -10.74
N LYS A 79 6.80 -17.29 -9.64
CA LYS A 79 8.21 -17.71 -9.77
C LYS A 79 8.39 -19.06 -9.09
N SER A 80 7.79 -20.08 -9.70
CA SER A 80 8.41 -21.40 -9.81
C SER A 80 9.53 -21.26 -10.84
N GLN A 81 10.67 -20.70 -10.45
CA GLN A 81 11.93 -20.99 -11.12
C GLN A 81 12.81 -21.64 -10.07
N GLY A 82 13.15 -22.90 -10.34
CA GLY A 82 13.84 -23.79 -9.41
C GLY A 82 15.10 -23.16 -8.87
N GLN A 83 15.18 -23.12 -7.54
CA GLN A 83 16.46 -23.21 -6.85
C GLN A 83 16.64 -24.69 -6.55
N GLY A 84 17.28 -25.37 -7.50
CA GLY A 84 17.46 -26.81 -7.53
C GLY A 84 18.41 -27.22 -8.65
N GLU A 85 19.49 -26.46 -8.85
CA GLU A 85 20.70 -26.99 -9.46
C GLU A 85 21.66 -27.33 -8.32
N VAL A 86 21.47 -28.52 -7.76
CA VAL A 86 22.55 -29.34 -7.20
C VAL A 86 23.03 -30.23 -8.33
N SER A 87 24.23 -29.97 -8.85
CA SER A 87 24.99 -30.90 -9.70
C SER A 87 26.45 -30.43 -9.76
N GLY A 88 27.36 -31.23 -9.23
CA GLY A 88 28.81 -31.13 -9.43
C GLY A 88 29.61 -30.83 -8.17
#